data_AF-A0A7C5WEU9-F1
#
_entry.id   AF-A0A7C5WEU9-F1
#
_cell.length_a   1.000
_cell.length_b   1.000
_cell.length_c   1.000
_cell.angle_alpha   90.00
_cell.angle_beta   90.00
_cell.angle_gamma   90.00
#
_symmetry.space_group_name_H-M   'P 1'
#
loop_
_entity.id
_entity.type
_entity.pdbx_description
1 polymer ?
#
loop_
_entity_poly.entity_id
_entity_poly.type
_entity_poly.pdbx_seq_one_letter_code
_entity_poly.pdbx_strand_id
1 'polypeptide(L)'
;MTPRKNFAAALAAALLFALMNVPAALAKVVAHVNLTTQRMTVTVNGFPYATWRISSGRRGYYTPRGTWRPKFLKRMHYSRKYDNAPMPFSVFYYGGYAIHGTNAVSRLGRPASHGCIRLSPAAARTFYDLVRQHGRRNTLIRVTGVTPKITYRKRKKKRRYYKRRKRQWSARRVSARAYRARQRVGRRLFISGGGLIDDY
;
A
#
# COMPACT_ATOMS: atom_id res chain seq x y z
N MET A 1 -47.43 -35.99 -52.87
CA MET A 1 -46.07 -35.51 -52.50
C MET A 1 -46.10 -35.01 -51.06
N THR A 2 -45.32 -35.60 -50.15
CA THR A 2 -45.18 -35.12 -48.77
C THR A 2 -43.98 -34.18 -48.63
N PRO A 3 -44.12 -32.97 -48.07
CA PRO A 3 -43.02 -32.01 -47.96
C PRO A 3 -42.05 -32.37 -46.82
N ARG A 4 -41.25 -33.44 -47.01
CA ARG A 4 -40.04 -33.69 -46.22
C ARG A 4 -38.88 -32.86 -46.76
N LYS A 5 -38.81 -31.59 -46.35
CA LYS A 5 -37.64 -30.69 -46.34
C LYS A 5 -38.09 -29.40 -45.65
N ASN A 6 -37.38 -28.98 -44.58
CA ASN A 6 -37.30 -27.62 -43.98
C ASN A 6 -36.99 -27.64 -42.48
N PHE A 7 -37.39 -28.69 -41.74
CA PHE A 7 -37.11 -28.79 -40.29
C PHE A 7 -35.63 -28.69 -39.92
N ALA A 8 -34.74 -29.31 -40.70
CA ALA A 8 -33.29 -29.23 -40.49
C ALA A 8 -32.74 -27.80 -40.70
N ALA A 9 -33.27 -27.06 -41.68
CA ALA A 9 -32.88 -25.67 -41.93
C ALA A 9 -33.38 -24.74 -40.83
N ALA A 10 -34.60 -24.94 -40.34
CA ALA A 10 -35.15 -24.19 -39.21
C ALA A 10 -34.35 -24.42 -37.91
N LEU A 11 -33.95 -25.67 -37.64
CA LEU A 11 -33.09 -26.01 -36.50
C LEU A 11 -31.69 -25.38 -36.60
N ALA A 12 -31.07 -25.42 -37.79
CA ALA A 12 -29.78 -24.78 -38.04
C ALA A 12 -29.84 -23.25 -37.85
N ALA A 13 -30.89 -22.60 -38.38
CA ALA A 13 -31.12 -21.16 -38.20
C ALA A 13 -31.34 -20.80 -36.71
N ALA A 14 -32.12 -21.60 -35.97
CA ALA A 14 -32.33 -21.40 -34.54
C ALA A 14 -31.03 -21.55 -33.73
N LEU A 15 -30.16 -22.52 -34.06
CA LEU A 15 -28.85 -22.66 -33.42
C LEU A 15 -27.93 -21.46 -33.71
N LEU A 16 -27.87 -20.97 -34.95
CA LEU A 16 -27.09 -19.77 -35.28
C LEU A 16 -27.61 -18.54 -34.51
N PHE A 17 -28.93 -18.37 -34.42
CA PHE A 17 -29.53 -17.25 -33.71
C PHE A 17 -29.30 -17.30 -32.19
N ALA A 18 -29.26 -18.51 -31.60
CA ALA A 18 -28.88 -18.71 -30.20
C ALA A 18 -27.39 -18.39 -29.95
N LEU A 19 -26.50 -18.76 -30.88
CA LEU A 19 -25.06 -18.47 -30.79
C LEU A 19 -24.74 -16.97 -30.94
N MET A 20 -25.54 -16.22 -31.70
CA MET A 20 -25.40 -14.75 -31.80
C MET A 20 -25.97 -13.99 -30.60
N ASN A 21 -26.78 -14.63 -29.75
CA ASN A 21 -27.36 -14.04 -28.55
C ASN A 21 -26.65 -14.45 -27.25
N VAL A 22 -25.38 -14.87 -27.30
CA VAL A 22 -24.55 -14.99 -26.08
C VAL A 22 -24.32 -13.58 -25.53
N PRO A 23 -24.85 -13.22 -24.35
CA PRO A 23 -24.62 -11.89 -23.78
C PRO A 23 -23.13 -11.77 -23.46
N ALA A 24 -22.47 -10.78 -24.08
CA ALA A 24 -21.08 -10.47 -23.78
C ALA A 24 -20.93 -10.28 -22.26
N ALA A 25 -20.22 -11.22 -21.61
CA ALA A 25 -20.10 -11.26 -20.16
C ALA A 25 -19.50 -9.94 -19.66
N LEU A 26 -20.33 -9.07 -19.08
CA LEU A 26 -19.97 -7.70 -18.73
C LEU A 26 -18.66 -7.69 -17.94
N ALA A 27 -17.61 -7.12 -18.55
CA ALA A 27 -16.25 -7.29 -18.10
C ALA A 27 -16.01 -6.61 -16.75
N LYS A 28 -16.22 -7.38 -15.66
CA LYS A 28 -16.46 -6.86 -14.31
C LYS A 28 -15.18 -6.84 -13.49
N VAL A 29 -14.73 -5.64 -13.13
CA VAL A 29 -13.60 -5.44 -12.21
C VAL A 29 -14.14 -5.41 -10.78
N VAL A 30 -13.63 -6.26 -9.89
CA VAL A 30 -14.00 -6.23 -8.46
C VAL A 30 -12.75 -6.03 -7.60
N ALA A 31 -12.67 -4.87 -6.95
CA ALA A 31 -11.66 -4.57 -5.95
C ALA A 31 -12.20 -4.86 -4.54
N HIS A 32 -11.81 -6.00 -3.97
CA HIS A 32 -12.13 -6.36 -2.60
C HIS A 32 -11.04 -5.89 -1.64
N VAL A 33 -11.35 -4.91 -0.80
CA VAL A 33 -10.44 -4.32 0.19
C VAL A 33 -10.76 -4.86 1.57
N ASN A 34 -9.85 -5.63 2.15
CA ASN A 34 -9.97 -6.12 3.52
C ASN A 34 -9.14 -5.22 4.46
N LEU A 35 -9.84 -4.45 5.30
CA LEU A 35 -9.22 -3.54 6.26
C LEU A 35 -8.46 -4.29 7.36
N THR A 36 -8.89 -5.48 7.76
CA THR A 36 -8.23 -6.29 8.81
C THR A 36 -6.86 -6.75 8.36
N THR A 37 -6.76 -7.33 7.16
CA THR A 37 -5.50 -7.85 6.60
C THR A 37 -4.66 -6.77 5.90
N GLN A 38 -5.22 -5.58 5.69
CA GLN A 38 -4.61 -4.48 4.92
C GLN A 38 -4.18 -4.93 3.51
N ARG A 39 -5.07 -5.66 2.82
CA ARG A 39 -4.89 -6.07 1.42
C ARG A 39 -6.06 -5.62 0.55
N MET A 40 -5.79 -5.39 -0.72
CA MET A 40 -6.79 -5.29 -1.78
C MET A 40 -6.54 -6.39 -2.79
N THR A 41 -7.52 -7.26 -2.98
CA THR A 41 -7.54 -8.28 -4.03
C THR A 41 -8.41 -7.78 -5.17
N VAL A 42 -7.92 -7.86 -6.39
CA VAL A 42 -8.64 -7.49 -7.61
C VAL A 42 -8.92 -8.76 -8.42
N THR A 43 -10.17 -8.91 -8.85
CA THR A 43 -10.55 -9.85 -9.91
C THR A 43 -11.03 -9.07 -11.14
N VAL A 44 -10.84 -9.68 -12.31
CA VAL A 44 -11.36 -9.20 -13.60
C VAL A 44 -12.13 -10.36 -14.21
N ASN A 45 -13.41 -10.14 -14.54
CA ASN A 45 -14.31 -11.13 -15.13
C ASN A 45 -14.44 -12.41 -14.25
N GLY A 46 -14.33 -12.26 -12.93
CA GLY A 46 -14.33 -13.37 -11.97
C GLY A 46 -12.93 -13.94 -11.66
N PHE A 47 -11.98 -13.87 -12.61
CA PHE A 47 -10.64 -14.42 -12.46
C PHE A 47 -9.74 -13.56 -11.56
N PRO A 48 -8.89 -14.17 -10.70
CA PRO A 48 -7.89 -13.44 -9.92
C PRO A 48 -6.92 -12.65 -10.82
N TYR A 49 -6.76 -11.35 -10.55
CA TYR A 49 -5.85 -10.48 -11.29
C TYR A 49 -4.62 -10.08 -10.46
N ALA A 50 -4.83 -9.58 -9.24
CA ALA A 50 -3.73 -9.17 -8.36
C ALA A 50 -4.16 -9.14 -6.89
N THR A 51 -3.17 -9.16 -5.97
CA THR A 51 -3.40 -8.77 -4.56
C THR A 51 -2.29 -7.88 -4.05
N TRP A 52 -2.65 -6.65 -3.67
CA TRP A 52 -1.70 -5.62 -3.21
C TRP A 52 -1.86 -5.31 -1.72
N ARG A 53 -0.79 -4.83 -1.09
CA ARG A 53 -0.81 -4.30 0.28
C ARG A 53 -1.37 -2.87 0.26
N ILE A 54 -2.30 -2.57 1.16
CA ILE A 54 -2.88 -1.22 1.32
C ILE A 54 -2.40 -0.51 2.58
N SER A 55 -2.69 0.79 2.70
CA SER A 55 -2.72 1.51 3.98
C SER A 55 -4.05 2.25 4.12
N SER A 56 -4.93 1.79 5.03
CA SER A 56 -6.19 2.47 5.36
C SER A 56 -6.02 3.58 6.42
N GLY A 57 -7.14 4.19 6.82
CA GLY A 57 -7.20 5.26 7.83
C GLY A 57 -6.60 4.83 9.17
N ARG A 58 -5.66 5.62 9.71
CA ARG A 58 -5.04 5.37 11.02
C ARG A 58 -6.01 5.68 12.16
N ARG A 59 -5.67 5.32 13.41
CA ARG A 59 -6.43 5.75 14.61
C ARG A 59 -6.76 7.24 14.56
N GLY A 60 -8.04 7.59 14.74
CA GLY A 60 -8.59 8.95 14.59
C GLY A 60 -9.16 9.24 13.20
N TYR A 61 -9.04 8.33 12.25
CA TYR A 61 -9.59 8.45 10.90
C TYR A 61 -10.34 7.18 10.50
N TYR A 62 -11.45 7.35 9.80
CA TYR A 62 -12.28 6.26 9.30
C TYR A 62 -11.98 5.98 7.83
N THR A 63 -12.05 4.70 7.44
CA THR A 63 -12.16 4.31 6.02
C THR A 63 -13.57 3.72 5.86
N PRO A 64 -14.43 4.29 5.01
CA PRO A 64 -15.77 3.77 4.75
C PRO A 64 -15.76 2.28 4.42
N ARG A 65 -16.70 1.53 5.02
CA ARG A 65 -17.01 0.13 4.70
C ARG A 65 -18.33 0.05 3.94
N GLY A 66 -18.48 -0.92 3.05
CA GLY A 66 -19.61 -1.03 2.12
C GLY A 66 -19.17 -1.40 0.69
N THR A 67 -20.09 -1.24 -0.26
CA THR A 67 -19.87 -1.51 -1.69
C THR A 67 -20.23 -0.27 -2.51
N TRP A 68 -19.36 0.14 -3.43
CA TRP A 68 -19.58 1.30 -4.31
C TRP A 68 -19.10 1.05 -5.73
N ARG A 69 -19.63 1.82 -6.67
CA ARG A 69 -19.02 2.04 -7.98
C ARG A 69 -18.07 3.26 -7.91
N PRO A 70 -16.96 3.26 -8.67
CA PRO A 70 -16.15 4.47 -8.85
C PRO A 70 -16.98 5.65 -9.36
N LYS A 71 -16.84 6.81 -8.71
CA LYS A 71 -17.50 8.06 -9.10
C LYS A 71 -16.75 8.77 -10.22
N PHE A 72 -15.46 9.02 -10.04
CA PHE A 72 -14.60 9.65 -11.04
C PHE A 72 -13.14 9.29 -10.84
N LEU A 73 -12.34 9.51 -11.89
CA LEU A 73 -10.92 9.21 -11.95
C LEU A 73 -10.13 10.53 -12.09
N LYS A 74 -9.00 10.65 -11.38
CA LYS A 74 -8.01 11.73 -11.62
C LYS A 74 -6.60 11.14 -11.66
N ARG A 75 -5.90 11.33 -12.79
CA ARG A 75 -4.49 10.89 -12.96
C ARG A 75 -3.59 11.47 -11.88
N MET A 76 -3.78 12.76 -11.57
CA MET A 76 -3.21 13.43 -10.42
C MET A 76 -4.31 14.18 -9.67
N HIS A 77 -4.27 14.14 -8.34
CA HIS A 77 -5.09 14.96 -7.47
C HIS A 77 -4.24 15.43 -6.28
N TYR A 78 -4.47 16.66 -5.83
CA TYR A 78 -3.79 17.27 -4.69
C TYR A 78 -4.82 17.54 -3.60
N SER A 79 -4.63 16.98 -2.42
CA SER A 79 -5.63 17.06 -1.36
C SER A 79 -5.46 18.36 -0.56
N ARG A 80 -6.23 19.40 -0.90
CA ARG A 80 -6.24 20.70 -0.19
C ARG A 80 -6.37 20.55 1.34
N LYS A 81 -7.19 19.61 1.80
CA LYS A 81 -7.41 19.29 3.23
C LYS A 81 -6.16 18.73 3.95
N TYR A 82 -5.18 18.23 3.20
CA TYR A 82 -3.97 17.61 3.72
C TYR A 82 -2.72 18.23 3.08
N ASP A 83 -2.63 19.56 3.11
CA ASP A 83 -1.43 20.30 2.69
C ASP A 83 -1.00 19.97 1.25
N ASN A 84 -1.99 20.00 0.34
CA ASN A 84 -1.85 19.61 -1.06
C ASN A 84 -1.17 18.24 -1.29
N ALA A 85 -1.29 17.30 -0.35
CA ALA A 85 -0.64 15.99 -0.48
C ALA A 85 -1.02 15.28 -1.80
N PRO A 86 -0.03 14.77 -2.57
CA PRO A 86 -0.28 14.17 -3.88
C PRO A 86 -0.97 12.81 -3.76
N MET A 87 -1.98 12.63 -4.60
CA MET A 87 -2.79 11.43 -4.74
C MET A 87 -2.76 10.97 -6.22
N PRO A 88 -1.63 10.42 -6.70
CA PRO A 88 -1.52 9.89 -8.05
C PRO A 88 -2.48 8.71 -8.29
N PHE A 89 -2.99 8.61 -9.51
CA PHE A 89 -3.90 7.55 -9.97
C PHE A 89 -5.10 7.36 -9.04
N SER A 90 -5.81 8.45 -8.75
CA SER A 90 -6.94 8.47 -7.83
C SER A 90 -8.23 7.94 -8.48
N VAL A 91 -8.82 6.92 -7.86
CA VAL A 91 -10.16 6.40 -8.15
C VAL A 91 -11.06 6.74 -6.96
N PHE A 92 -11.91 7.76 -7.09
CA PHE A 92 -12.85 8.19 -6.06
C PHE A 92 -14.08 7.29 -6.05
N TYR A 93 -14.56 6.90 -4.87
CA TYR A 93 -15.68 5.95 -4.75
C TYR A 93 -16.79 6.39 -3.78
N TYR A 94 -16.46 7.14 -2.73
CA TYR A 94 -17.43 7.62 -1.75
C TYR A 94 -17.02 9.01 -1.26
N GLY A 95 -17.84 10.04 -1.48
CA GLY A 95 -17.48 11.43 -1.16
C GLY A 95 -16.08 11.81 -1.66
N GLY A 96 -15.24 12.34 -0.76
CA GLY A 96 -13.82 12.60 -1.01
C GLY A 96 -12.85 11.42 -0.77
N TYR A 97 -13.35 10.21 -0.51
CA TYR A 97 -12.54 9.01 -0.30
C TYR A 97 -12.19 8.33 -1.62
N ALA A 98 -10.90 8.01 -1.78
CA ALA A 98 -10.34 7.40 -2.98
C ALA A 98 -9.42 6.22 -2.69
N ILE A 99 -9.24 5.36 -3.69
CA ILE A 99 -8.10 4.47 -3.83
C ILE A 99 -7.04 5.21 -4.65
N HIS A 100 -5.81 5.33 -4.17
CA HIS A 100 -4.75 6.11 -4.84
C HIS A 100 -3.34 5.66 -4.47
N GLY A 101 -2.34 6.07 -5.25
CA GLY A 101 -0.92 5.77 -4.99
C GLY A 101 -0.33 6.64 -3.88
N THR A 102 0.75 6.17 -3.25
CA THR A 102 1.44 6.94 -2.20
C THR A 102 2.97 6.80 -2.27
N ASN A 103 3.67 7.90 -1.98
CA ASN A 103 5.13 7.90 -1.77
C ASN A 103 5.51 7.25 -0.42
N ALA A 104 4.56 7.11 0.52
CA ALA A 104 4.76 6.46 1.80
C ALA A 104 4.73 4.92 1.72
N VAL A 105 5.42 4.32 0.72
CA VAL A 105 5.38 2.88 0.40
C VAL A 105 5.74 2.00 1.60
N SER A 106 6.68 2.43 2.44
CA SER A 106 7.06 1.75 3.69
C SER A 106 5.94 1.68 4.74
N ARG A 107 4.78 2.31 4.50
CA ARG A 107 3.57 2.23 5.33
C ARG A 107 2.55 1.19 4.85
N LEU A 108 2.73 0.54 3.70
CA LEU A 108 1.77 -0.44 3.19
C LEU A 108 1.73 -1.73 4.04
N GLY A 109 0.54 -2.34 4.13
CA GLY A 109 0.21 -3.44 5.05
C GLY A 109 -0.07 -2.99 6.48
N ARG A 110 -0.34 -1.70 6.72
CA ARG A 110 -0.75 -1.17 8.04
C ARG A 110 -1.53 0.15 7.92
N PRO A 111 -2.44 0.46 8.85
CA PRO A 111 -3.15 1.73 8.83
C PRO A 111 -2.24 2.94 9.04
N ALA A 112 -2.25 3.89 8.11
CA ALA A 112 -1.42 5.09 8.14
C ALA A 112 -2.02 6.32 7.42
N SER A 113 -3.17 6.18 6.73
CA SER A 113 -3.80 7.26 5.99
C SER A 113 -4.76 8.10 6.85
N HIS A 114 -5.35 9.11 6.22
CA HIS A 114 -6.43 9.92 6.79
C HIS A 114 -7.83 9.45 6.34
N GLY A 115 -7.93 8.23 5.81
CA GLY A 115 -9.19 7.58 5.42
C GLY A 115 -9.15 6.91 4.05
N CYS A 116 -8.51 7.55 3.06
CA CYS A 116 -8.29 6.98 1.73
C CYS A 116 -7.48 5.68 1.75
N ILE A 117 -7.69 4.83 0.76
CA ILE A 117 -7.00 3.53 0.62
C ILE A 117 -5.75 3.75 -0.23
N ARG A 118 -4.59 3.69 0.41
CA ARG A 118 -3.29 3.89 -0.27
C ARG A 118 -2.75 2.59 -0.85
N LEU A 119 -2.25 2.64 -2.08
CA LEU A 119 -1.51 1.60 -2.79
C LEU A 119 -0.07 2.04 -3.09
N SER A 120 0.78 1.13 -3.56
CA SER A 120 2.03 1.54 -4.22
C SER A 120 1.72 2.30 -5.52
N PRO A 121 2.62 3.17 -6.02
CA PRO A 121 2.38 3.92 -7.25
C PRO A 121 2.06 3.02 -8.46
N ALA A 122 2.78 1.90 -8.61
CA ALA A 122 2.52 0.90 -9.65
C ALA A 122 1.12 0.28 -9.53
N ALA A 123 0.75 -0.26 -8.36
CA ALA A 123 -0.56 -0.86 -8.14
C ALA A 123 -1.72 0.15 -8.31
N ALA A 124 -1.51 1.41 -7.93
CA ALA A 124 -2.48 2.47 -8.15
C ALA A 124 -2.68 2.78 -9.64
N ARG A 125 -1.58 2.86 -10.41
CA ARG A 125 -1.64 3.01 -11.88
C ARG A 125 -2.39 1.84 -12.52
N THR A 126 -2.01 0.60 -12.21
CA THR A 126 -2.68 -0.59 -12.75
C THR A 126 -4.17 -0.60 -12.43
N PHE A 127 -4.56 -0.32 -11.18
CA PHE A 127 -5.98 -0.25 -10.81
C PHE A 127 -6.72 0.89 -11.52
N TYR A 128 -6.12 2.07 -11.63
CA TYR A 128 -6.69 3.21 -12.36
C TYR A 128 -6.89 2.90 -13.84
N ASP A 129 -5.91 2.26 -14.47
CA ASP A 129 -5.96 1.88 -15.89
C ASP A 129 -7.03 0.80 -16.12
N LEU A 130 -7.16 -0.22 -15.25
CA LEU A 130 -8.27 -1.19 -15.28
C LEU A 130 -9.64 -0.51 -15.18
N VAL A 131 -9.84 0.41 -14.23
CA VAL A 131 -11.12 1.12 -14.07
C VAL A 131 -11.41 2.06 -15.25
N ARG A 132 -10.38 2.60 -15.90
CA ARG A 132 -10.53 3.38 -17.14
C ARG A 132 -10.95 2.49 -18.31
N GLN A 133 -10.31 1.33 -18.49
CA GLN A 133 -10.55 0.41 -19.60
C GLN A 133 -11.92 -0.28 -19.50
N HIS A 134 -12.24 -0.91 -18.36
CA HIS A 134 -13.50 -1.62 -18.15
C HIS A 134 -14.68 -0.70 -17.85
N GLY A 135 -14.41 0.55 -17.46
CA GLY A 135 -15.39 1.57 -17.15
C GLY A 135 -15.94 1.50 -15.71
N ARG A 136 -16.32 2.68 -15.21
CA ARG A 136 -16.84 2.89 -13.84
C ARG A 136 -18.10 2.05 -13.53
N ARG A 137 -19.00 1.87 -14.50
CA ARG A 137 -20.27 1.12 -14.32
C ARG A 137 -20.03 -0.37 -14.07
N ASN A 138 -18.97 -0.92 -14.66
CA ASN A 138 -18.56 -2.33 -14.58
C ASN A 138 -17.56 -2.61 -13.44
N THR A 139 -17.19 -1.59 -12.67
CA THR A 139 -16.28 -1.72 -11.52
C THR A 139 -17.05 -1.71 -10.20
N LEU A 140 -16.75 -2.65 -9.31
CA LEU A 140 -17.19 -2.63 -7.90
C LEU A 140 -15.98 -2.52 -6.96
N ILE A 141 -16.09 -1.64 -5.96
CA ILE A 141 -15.16 -1.50 -4.84
C ILE A 141 -15.91 -1.96 -3.58
N ARG A 142 -15.48 -3.07 -2.97
CA ARG A 142 -16.08 -3.64 -1.75
C ARG A 142 -15.08 -3.55 -0.60
N VAL A 143 -15.37 -2.73 0.42
CA VAL A 143 -14.50 -2.53 1.58
C VAL A 143 -15.09 -3.20 2.82
N THR A 144 -14.36 -4.16 3.38
CA THR A 144 -14.79 -5.06 4.46
C THR A 144 -13.77 -5.13 5.60
N GLY A 145 -14.13 -5.80 6.71
CA GLY A 145 -13.26 -5.97 7.87
C GLY A 145 -13.13 -4.71 8.74
N VAL A 146 -12.12 -4.70 9.62
CA VAL A 146 -11.88 -3.62 10.59
C VAL A 146 -10.42 -3.19 10.60
N THR A 147 -10.17 -1.88 10.59
CA THR A 147 -8.81 -1.31 10.67
C THR A 147 -8.11 -1.73 11.98
N PRO A 148 -6.94 -2.42 11.94
CA PRO A 148 -6.22 -2.83 13.14
C PRO A 148 -5.76 -1.64 14.00
N LYS A 149 -6.26 -1.59 15.25
CA LYS A 149 -5.82 -0.61 16.25
C LYS A 149 -4.40 -0.96 16.73
N ILE A 150 -3.35 -0.41 16.11
CA ILE A 150 -1.97 -0.54 16.63
C ILE A 150 -1.93 0.05 18.06
N THR A 151 -1.83 -0.82 19.06
CA THR A 151 -1.93 -0.43 20.46
C THR A 151 -0.76 0.47 20.88
N TYR A 152 -1.10 1.59 21.51
CA TYR A 152 -0.16 2.62 21.93
C TYR A 152 0.96 2.09 22.85
N ARG A 153 0.64 1.12 23.73
CA ARG A 153 1.60 0.41 24.61
C ARG A 153 2.79 -0.17 23.82
N LYS A 154 2.55 -0.92 22.74
CA LYS A 154 3.62 -1.61 21.96
C LYS A 154 4.57 -0.59 21.30
N ARG A 155 4.03 0.53 20.80
CA ARG A 155 4.81 1.63 20.20
C ARG A 155 5.59 2.46 21.25
N LYS A 156 5.01 2.73 22.44
CA LYS A 156 5.71 3.40 23.57
C LYS A 156 6.88 2.55 24.08
N LYS A 157 6.71 1.23 24.23
CA LYS A 157 7.78 0.28 24.62
C LYS A 157 8.92 0.27 23.58
N LYS A 158 8.62 0.15 22.28
CA LYS A 158 9.65 0.20 21.22
C LYS A 158 10.38 1.56 21.17
N ARG A 159 9.68 2.69 21.32
CA ARG A 159 10.33 4.03 21.38
C ARG A 159 11.27 4.17 22.58
N ARG A 160 10.87 3.67 23.77
CA ARG A 160 11.73 3.63 24.98
C ARG A 160 12.98 2.78 24.74
N TYR A 161 12.83 1.57 24.20
CA TYR A 161 13.97 0.69 23.87
C TYR A 161 14.99 1.35 22.93
N TYR A 162 14.54 1.93 21.81
CA TYR A 162 15.45 2.60 20.86
C TYR A 162 16.11 3.87 21.46
N LYS A 163 15.38 4.68 22.26
CA LYS A 163 16.00 5.79 23.00
C LYS A 163 17.08 5.29 23.98
N ARG A 164 16.83 4.20 24.72
CA ARG A 164 17.81 3.59 25.64
C ARG A 164 19.05 3.09 24.90
N ARG A 165 18.88 2.34 23.80
CA ARG A 165 20.00 1.87 22.97
C ARG A 165 20.82 3.03 22.38
N LYS A 166 20.19 4.12 21.91
CA LYS A 166 20.92 5.29 21.41
C LYS A 166 21.75 5.96 22.51
N ARG A 167 21.20 6.14 23.72
CA ARG A 167 21.95 6.65 24.89
C ARG A 167 23.15 5.75 25.23
N GLN A 168 22.95 4.44 25.32
CA GLN A 168 24.01 3.47 25.60
C GLN A 168 25.12 3.47 24.51
N TRP A 169 24.75 3.59 23.23
CA TRP A 169 25.69 3.70 22.12
C TRP A 169 26.48 5.02 22.10
N SER A 170 25.87 6.13 22.55
CA SER A 170 26.57 7.40 22.72
C SER A 170 27.53 7.32 23.92
N ALA A 171 27.08 6.82 25.07
CA ALA A 171 27.91 6.67 26.26
C ALA A 171 29.15 5.79 26.00
N ARG A 172 28.98 4.64 25.35
CA ARG A 172 30.10 3.75 24.96
C ARG A 172 31.12 4.42 24.03
N ARG A 173 30.68 5.32 23.14
CA ARG A 173 31.61 6.09 22.29
C ARG A 173 32.36 7.17 23.06
N VAL A 174 31.72 7.82 24.03
CA VAL A 174 32.36 8.79 24.92
C VAL A 174 33.40 8.10 25.81
N SER A 175 33.07 6.97 26.44
CA SER A 175 34.02 6.23 27.28
C SER A 175 35.19 5.64 26.47
N ALA A 176 34.95 5.11 25.27
CA ALA A 176 36.03 4.68 24.38
C ALA A 176 36.96 5.84 23.95
N ARG A 177 36.42 7.04 23.70
CA ARG A 177 37.21 8.25 23.41
C ARG A 177 38.02 8.69 24.64
N ALA A 178 37.42 8.65 25.82
CA ALA A 178 38.10 9.00 27.08
C ALA A 178 39.23 8.01 27.43
N TYR A 179 39.01 6.70 27.25
CA TYR A 179 40.03 5.67 27.45
C TYR A 179 41.23 5.88 26.50
N ARG A 180 40.97 6.11 25.20
CA ARG A 180 42.03 6.42 24.22
C ARG A 180 42.76 7.73 24.52
N ALA A 181 42.08 8.73 25.07
CA ALA A 181 42.71 9.97 25.51
C ALA A 181 43.65 9.73 26.70
N ARG A 182 43.21 8.97 27.73
CA ARG A 182 44.06 8.59 28.87
C ARG A 182 45.29 7.80 28.44
N GLN A 183 45.16 6.83 27.53
CA GLN A 183 46.30 6.08 27.01
C GLN A 183 47.29 6.96 26.22
N ARG A 184 46.83 8.02 25.53
CA ARG A 184 47.73 8.98 24.87
C ARG A 184 48.49 9.85 25.87
N VAL A 185 47.85 10.27 26.96
CA VAL A 185 48.53 11.02 28.04
C VAL A 185 49.54 10.13 28.76
N GLY A 186 49.16 8.89 29.11
CA GLY A 186 50.06 7.91 29.73
C GLY A 186 51.27 7.56 28.85
N ARG A 187 51.07 7.36 27.53
CA ARG A 187 52.21 7.19 26.60
C ARG A 187 53.10 8.43 26.48
N ARG A 188 52.56 9.64 26.65
CA ARG A 188 53.36 10.87 26.57
C ARG A 188 54.28 11.03 27.79
N LEU A 189 53.80 10.63 28.96
CA LEU A 189 54.59 10.61 30.21
C LEU A 189 55.68 9.52 30.22
N PHE A 190 55.49 8.41 29.49
CA PHE A 190 56.51 7.37 29.34
C PHE A 190 57.61 7.71 28.32
N ILE A 191 57.37 8.65 27.39
CA ILE A 191 58.34 9.03 26.35
C ILE A 191 59.20 10.25 26.78
N SER A 192 58.76 11.02 27.78
CA SER A 192 59.53 12.16 28.32
C SER A 192 60.55 11.79 29.41
N GLY A 193 60.83 10.50 29.62
CA GLY A 193 61.76 10.00 30.64
C GLY A 193 62.96 9.24 30.09
N GLY A 194 63.28 9.38 28.79
CA GLY A 194 64.33 8.61 28.11
C GLY A 194 65.25 9.47 27.23
N GLY A 195 66.32 10.00 27.84
CA GLY A 195 67.53 10.55 27.23
C GLY A 195 68.59 10.65 28.36
N LEU A 196 69.71 9.90 28.30
CA LEU A 196 70.98 10.28 27.63
C LEU A 196 71.58 11.56 28.26
N ILE A 197 72.86 11.74 28.66
CA ILE A 197 74.19 11.13 28.44
C ILE A 197 75.07 11.48 29.69
N ASP A 198 76.18 10.85 30.10
CA ASP A 198 76.68 9.45 30.22
C ASP A 198 77.92 9.52 31.19
N ASP A 199 78.89 8.58 31.15
CA ASP A 199 80.26 8.56 31.75
C ASP A 199 80.52 8.56 33.29
N TYR A 200 80.93 7.39 33.82
CA TYR A 200 82.28 7.12 34.38
C TYR A 200 82.56 5.60 34.47
#